data_AF-A0A4R9M6S2-F1
#
_entry.id   AF-A0A4R9M6S2-F1
#
_cell.length_a   1.000
_cell.length_b   1.000
_cell.length_c   1.000
_cell.angle_alpha   90.00
_cell.angle_beta   90.00
_cell.angle_gamma   90.00
#
_symmetry.space_group_name_H-M   'P 1'
#
loop_
_entity.id
_entity.type
_entity.pdbx_description
1 polymer ?
#
loop_
_entity_poly.entity_id
_entity_poly.type
_entity_poly.pdbx_seq_one_letter_code
_entity_poly.pdbx_strand_id
1 'polypeptide(L)'
;MTKDKTRPSEPNILWKQIESRPEILKSQGYPENLKDFLDELSGKEKYEWGGDRQATYDHLILHFPGEISSVLYAIFTAYSEFKNEVAELEKKEELSSWEKLEKTNLLRNYFFPKPIQEILFPFHPSQKTVEFFYYSEDYVRKNPYTFARERKKHLGKKRTELYGKSAREISQWEDDAFREKILSLIYEREMESMNEIEKQQFTERIKRDEKEGDFWN
;
A
#
# COMPACT_ATOMS: atom_id res chain seq x y z
N MET A 1 11.53 17.87 -23.72
CA MET A 1 12.43 16.71 -23.80
C MET A 1 11.92 15.65 -22.85
N THR A 2 11.14 14.70 -23.37
CA THR A 2 10.68 13.51 -22.68
C THR A 2 11.91 12.66 -22.35
N LYS A 3 12.30 12.60 -21.07
CA LYS A 3 13.19 11.54 -20.60
C LYS A 3 12.41 10.24 -20.79
N ASP A 4 12.81 9.46 -21.79
CA ASP A 4 12.46 8.05 -21.86
C ASP A 4 12.79 7.45 -20.49
N LYS A 5 11.74 7.05 -19.76
CA LYS A 5 11.89 6.21 -18.57
C LYS A 5 12.22 4.82 -19.08
N THR A 6 13.44 4.64 -19.56
CA THR A 6 13.99 3.32 -19.83
C THR A 6 13.96 2.57 -18.51
N ARG A 7 13.15 1.50 -18.46
CA ARG A 7 13.32 0.38 -17.51
C ARG A 7 14.82 0.18 -17.31
N PRO A 8 15.35 0.07 -16.07
CA PRO A 8 16.79 -0.01 -15.84
C PRO A 8 17.39 -1.01 -16.84
N SER A 9 18.19 -0.49 -17.76
CA SER A 9 18.65 -1.23 -18.93
C SER A 9 19.69 -2.25 -18.48
N GLU A 10 19.24 -3.51 -18.47
CA GLU A 10 19.87 -4.80 -18.15
C GLU A 10 19.78 -5.25 -16.67
N PRO A 11 19.24 -6.46 -16.37
CA PRO A 11 19.46 -7.73 -17.10
C PRO A 11 18.15 -8.46 -17.50
N ASN A 12 17.83 -8.48 -18.80
CA ASN A 12 16.61 -9.10 -19.33
C ASN A 12 16.58 -10.64 -19.20
N ILE A 13 17.71 -11.27 -18.85
CA ILE A 13 17.84 -12.72 -18.64
C ILE A 13 17.61 -13.06 -17.16
N LEU A 14 18.17 -12.27 -16.25
CA LEU A 14 18.14 -12.55 -14.81
C LEU A 14 16.73 -12.31 -14.24
N TRP A 15 16.03 -11.25 -14.66
CA TRP A 15 14.61 -11.08 -14.30
C TRP A 15 13.73 -12.21 -14.84
N LYS A 16 13.98 -12.67 -16.08
CA LYS A 16 13.26 -13.84 -16.64
C LYS A 16 13.53 -15.11 -15.85
N GLN A 17 14.76 -15.30 -15.37
CA GLN A 17 15.13 -16.44 -14.53
C GLN A 17 14.39 -16.38 -13.18
N ILE A 18 14.39 -15.23 -12.50
CA ILE A 18 13.68 -15.08 -11.21
C ILE A 18 12.16 -15.18 -11.42
N GLU A 19 11.61 -14.62 -12.50
CA GLU A 19 10.20 -14.79 -12.87
C GLU A 19 9.81 -16.26 -13.06
N SER A 20 10.70 -17.05 -13.68
CA SER A 20 10.46 -18.46 -13.95
C SER A 20 10.60 -19.36 -12.71
N ARG A 21 11.37 -18.92 -11.71
CA ARG A 21 11.71 -19.69 -10.49
C ARG A 21 11.83 -18.78 -9.25
N PRO A 22 10.75 -18.10 -8.83
CA PRO A 22 10.79 -17.16 -7.71
C PRO A 22 11.10 -17.82 -6.36
N GLU A 23 10.85 -19.12 -6.24
CA GLU A 23 11.15 -19.93 -5.05
C GLU A 23 12.64 -19.98 -4.70
N ILE A 24 13.54 -19.70 -5.65
CA ILE A 24 14.98 -19.63 -5.36
C ILE A 24 15.27 -18.56 -4.30
N LEU A 25 14.49 -17.48 -4.25
CA LEU A 25 14.64 -16.41 -3.27
C LEU A 25 14.27 -16.85 -1.84
N LYS A 26 13.63 -18.02 -1.69
CA LYS A 26 13.31 -18.65 -0.40
C LYS A 26 14.22 -19.84 -0.11
N SER A 27 15.19 -20.12 -0.98
CA SER A 27 16.10 -21.26 -0.84
C SER A 27 17.28 -20.95 0.08
N GLN A 28 18.00 -22.00 0.49
CA GLN A 28 19.18 -21.87 1.33
C GLN A 28 20.25 -20.99 0.64
N GLY A 29 20.72 -19.98 1.36
CA GLY A 29 21.71 -19.01 0.86
C GLY A 29 21.12 -17.64 0.53
N TYR A 30 19.80 -17.49 0.45
CA TYR A 30 19.14 -16.17 0.40
C TYR A 30 18.75 -15.69 1.80
N PRO A 31 18.59 -14.38 2.01
CA PRO A 31 18.05 -13.83 3.26
C PRO A 31 16.65 -14.39 3.55
N GLU A 32 16.39 -14.81 4.78
CA GLU A 32 15.10 -15.36 5.20
C GLU A 32 13.96 -14.33 5.07
N ASN A 33 14.24 -13.07 5.43
CA ASN A 33 13.36 -11.94 5.19
C ASN A 33 14.01 -10.98 4.20
N LEU A 34 13.74 -11.22 2.91
CA LEU A 34 14.31 -10.44 1.82
C LEU A 34 14.00 -8.96 1.93
N LYS A 35 12.78 -8.57 2.31
CA LYS A 35 12.40 -7.16 2.41
C LYS A 35 13.21 -6.43 3.48
N ASP A 36 13.30 -6.99 4.68
CA ASP A 36 14.02 -6.35 5.79
C ASP A 36 15.53 -6.29 5.51
N PHE A 37 16.08 -7.32 4.86
CA PHE A 37 17.45 -7.30 4.36
C PHE A 37 17.69 -6.14 3.37
N LEU A 38 16.80 -5.95 2.39
CA LEU A 38 16.92 -4.86 1.41
C LEU A 38 16.76 -3.48 2.06
N ASP A 39 15.92 -3.35 3.09
CA ASP A 39 15.78 -2.12 3.87
C ASP A 39 17.05 -1.80 4.67
N GLU A 40 17.66 -2.80 5.32
CA GLU A 40 18.94 -2.66 6.01
C GLU A 40 20.06 -2.27 5.03
N LEU A 41 20.16 -2.97 3.90
CA LEU A 41 21.15 -2.69 2.86
C LEU A 41 21.00 -1.26 2.31
N SER A 42 19.76 -0.81 2.10
CA SER A 42 19.48 0.58 1.70
C SER A 42 19.94 1.59 2.76
N GLY A 43 19.77 1.24 4.05
CA GLY A 43 20.24 2.05 5.17
C GLY A 43 21.77 2.16 5.19
N LYS A 44 22.46 1.02 5.03
CA LYS A 44 23.93 0.99 4.96
C LYS A 44 24.46 1.78 3.77
N GLU A 45 23.92 1.58 2.57
CA GLU A 45 24.32 2.36 1.39
C GLU A 45 24.19 3.85 1.69
N LYS A 46 23.04 4.29 2.20
CA LYS A 46 22.75 5.72 2.38
C LYS A 46 23.57 6.37 3.50
N TYR A 47 23.72 5.70 4.64
CA TYR A 47 24.20 6.33 5.87
C TYR A 47 25.62 5.88 6.27
N GLU A 48 25.99 4.64 5.99
CA GLU A 48 27.31 4.10 6.35
C GLU A 48 28.30 4.22 5.20
N TRP A 49 27.85 3.99 3.97
CA TRP A 49 28.69 3.99 2.77
C TRP A 49 28.53 5.24 1.90
N GLY A 50 27.77 6.23 2.37
CA GLY A 50 27.68 7.54 1.71
C GLY A 50 27.11 7.52 0.28
N GLY A 51 26.27 6.55 -0.04
CA GLY A 51 25.71 6.34 -1.38
C GLY A 51 26.59 5.51 -2.31
N ASP A 52 27.63 4.83 -1.79
CA ASP A 52 28.54 4.02 -2.59
C ASP A 52 27.90 2.68 -3.01
N ARG A 53 27.50 2.62 -4.28
CA ARG A 53 26.96 1.41 -4.92
C ARG A 53 28.00 0.29 -5.06
N GLN A 54 29.29 0.62 -5.18
CA GLN A 54 30.34 -0.38 -5.26
C GLN A 54 30.54 -1.06 -3.91
N ALA A 55 30.57 -0.29 -2.82
CA ALA A 55 30.61 -0.84 -1.46
C ALA A 55 29.43 -1.78 -1.19
N THR A 56 28.25 -1.42 -1.68
CA THR A 56 27.04 -2.28 -1.60
C THR A 56 27.20 -3.60 -2.35
N TYR A 57 27.75 -3.54 -3.57
CA TYR A 57 28.00 -4.74 -4.37
C TYR A 57 29.08 -5.63 -3.74
N ASP A 58 30.17 -5.04 -3.24
CA ASP A 58 31.25 -5.77 -2.58
C ASP A 58 30.76 -6.45 -1.29
N HIS A 59 29.88 -5.80 -0.52
CA HIS A 59 29.22 -6.40 0.64
C HIS A 59 28.40 -7.63 0.24
N LEU A 60 27.63 -7.54 -0.85
CA LEU A 60 26.85 -8.67 -1.35
C LEU A 60 27.74 -9.83 -1.81
N ILE A 61 28.84 -9.56 -2.51
CA ILE A 61 29.80 -10.60 -2.92
C ILE A 61 30.38 -11.31 -1.70
N LEU A 62 30.75 -10.55 -0.66
CA LEU A 62 31.38 -11.09 0.53
C LEU A 62 30.45 -12.04 1.31
N HIS A 63 29.18 -11.66 1.45
CA HIS A 63 28.22 -12.38 2.30
C HIS A 63 27.33 -13.37 1.52
N PHE A 64 27.17 -13.18 0.21
CA PHE A 64 26.29 -13.96 -0.66
C PHE A 64 27.03 -14.36 -1.95
N PRO A 65 28.05 -15.22 -1.87
CA PRO A 65 28.94 -15.49 -3.00
C PRO A 65 28.22 -16.17 -4.18
N GLY A 66 28.85 -16.07 -5.36
CA GLY A 66 28.33 -16.64 -6.60
C GLY A 66 27.15 -15.84 -7.17
N GLU A 67 26.25 -16.52 -7.88
CA GLU A 67 25.12 -15.88 -8.58
C GLU A 67 24.13 -15.18 -7.63
N ILE A 68 24.10 -15.57 -6.34
CA ILE A 68 23.21 -14.99 -5.34
C ILE A 68 23.46 -13.49 -5.17
N SER A 69 24.73 -13.05 -5.06
CA SER A 69 25.09 -11.63 -5.00
C SER A 69 24.52 -10.83 -6.16
N SER A 70 24.61 -11.36 -7.38
CA SER A 70 24.15 -10.68 -8.60
C SER A 70 22.62 -10.58 -8.63
N VAL A 71 21.93 -11.63 -8.17
CA VAL A 71 20.46 -11.63 -8.03
C VAL A 71 20.02 -10.62 -6.97
N LEU A 72 20.63 -10.66 -5.78
CA LEU A 72 20.31 -9.73 -4.70
C LEU A 72 20.60 -8.28 -5.10
N TYR A 73 21.69 -8.03 -5.81
CA TYR A 73 22.02 -6.67 -6.27
C TYR A 73 21.03 -6.14 -7.30
N ALA A 74 20.56 -6.98 -8.23
CA ALA A 74 19.53 -6.61 -9.19
C ALA A 74 18.19 -6.26 -8.52
N ILE A 75 17.76 -7.09 -7.56
CA ILE A 75 16.54 -6.83 -6.77
C ILE A 75 16.71 -5.56 -5.94
N PHE A 76 17.87 -5.40 -5.31
CA PHE A 76 18.19 -4.22 -4.50
C PHE A 76 18.14 -2.93 -5.31
N THR A 77 18.72 -2.92 -6.51
CA THR A 77 18.71 -1.73 -7.37
C THR A 77 17.27 -1.32 -7.71
N ALA A 78 16.43 -2.29 -8.12
CA ALA A 78 15.01 -2.03 -8.39
C ALA A 78 14.25 -1.59 -7.13
N TYR A 79 14.57 -2.16 -5.97
CA TYR A 79 13.97 -1.79 -4.68
C TYR A 79 14.34 -0.38 -4.22
N SER A 80 15.61 0.00 -4.37
CA SER A 80 16.09 1.35 -4.06
C SER A 80 15.42 2.39 -4.97
N GLU A 81 15.34 2.12 -6.28
CA GLU A 81 14.63 2.99 -7.23
C GLU A 81 13.13 3.09 -6.93
N PHE A 82 12.47 1.97 -6.65
CA PHE A 82 11.07 1.94 -6.22
C PHE A 82 10.85 2.80 -4.98
N LYS A 83 11.69 2.66 -3.94
CA LYS A 83 11.59 3.45 -2.70
C LYS A 83 11.79 4.93 -2.96
N ASN A 84 12.69 5.30 -3.85
CA ASN A 84 12.89 6.69 -4.24
C ASN A 84 11.65 7.23 -4.97
N GLU A 85 11.07 6.50 -5.92
CA GLU A 85 9.83 6.94 -6.61
C GLU A 85 8.63 7.04 -5.65
N VAL A 86 8.51 6.12 -4.68
CA VAL A 86 7.49 6.21 -3.63
C VAL A 86 7.73 7.42 -2.72
N ALA A 87 8.97 7.69 -2.32
CA ALA A 87 9.28 8.87 -1.50
C ALA A 87 8.95 10.19 -2.22
N GLU A 88 9.16 10.26 -3.54
CA GLU A 88 8.74 11.41 -4.34
C GLU A 88 7.23 11.51 -4.50
N LEU A 89 6.52 10.37 -4.53
CA LEU A 89 5.06 10.34 -4.55
C LEU A 89 4.45 10.84 -3.23
N GLU A 90 5.06 10.49 -2.10
CA GLU A 90 4.59 10.92 -0.78
C GLU A 90 4.68 12.45 -0.59
N LYS A 91 5.67 13.09 -1.20
CA LYS A 91 5.86 14.55 -1.17
C LYS A 91 4.82 15.33 -1.98
N LYS A 92 4.00 14.67 -2.79
CA LYS A 92 2.96 15.32 -3.61
C LYS A 92 1.73 15.62 -2.77
N GLU A 93 1.58 16.87 -2.36
CA GLU A 93 0.44 17.33 -1.55
C GLU A 93 -0.87 17.37 -2.35
N GLU A 94 -0.81 17.46 -3.68
CA GLU A 94 -1.99 17.51 -4.54
C GLU A 94 -2.75 16.18 -4.65
N LEU A 95 -2.10 15.07 -4.29
CA LEU A 95 -2.65 13.72 -4.38
C LEU A 95 -3.26 13.30 -3.04
N SER A 96 -4.45 12.72 -3.08
CA SER A 96 -5.03 12.07 -1.90
C SER A 96 -4.29 10.78 -1.53
N SER A 97 -4.50 10.32 -0.31
CA SER A 97 -3.99 9.03 0.17
C SER A 97 -4.39 7.86 -0.75
N TRP A 98 -5.61 7.91 -1.31
CA TRP A 98 -6.07 6.93 -2.30
C TRP A 98 -5.26 6.98 -3.59
N GLU A 99 -5.06 8.16 -4.16
CA GLU A 99 -4.31 8.34 -5.40
C GLU A 99 -2.84 7.95 -5.24
N LYS A 100 -2.25 8.22 -4.06
CA LYS A 100 -0.91 7.77 -3.70
C LYS A 100 -0.84 6.24 -3.57
N LEU A 101 -1.85 5.60 -2.96
CA LEU A 101 -1.91 4.14 -2.86
C LEU A 101 -2.01 3.50 -4.25
N GLU A 102 -2.89 3.99 -5.12
CA GLU A 102 -3.04 3.49 -6.50
C GLU A 102 -1.73 3.63 -7.29
N LYS A 103 -1.10 4.81 -7.24
CA LYS A 103 0.18 5.04 -7.91
C LYS A 103 1.30 4.17 -7.34
N THR A 104 1.34 3.96 -6.02
CA THR A 104 2.29 3.04 -5.39
C THR A 104 2.11 1.61 -5.90
N ASN A 105 0.86 1.14 -6.03
CA ASN A 105 0.56 -0.19 -6.57
C ASN A 105 0.97 -0.30 -8.06
N LEU A 106 0.78 0.77 -8.85
CA LEU A 106 1.29 0.82 -10.23
C LEU A 106 2.82 0.76 -10.28
N LEU A 107 3.52 1.47 -9.40
CA LEU A 107 4.98 1.39 -9.28
C LEU A 107 5.44 -0.01 -8.89
N ARG A 108 4.78 -0.66 -7.93
CA ARG A 108 5.08 -2.07 -7.56
C ARG A 108 4.98 -2.99 -8.77
N ASN A 109 3.92 -2.85 -9.56
CA ASN A 109 3.71 -3.63 -10.79
C ASN A 109 4.73 -3.33 -11.88
N TYR A 110 5.25 -2.10 -11.94
CA TYR A 110 6.25 -1.69 -12.90
C TYR A 110 7.65 -2.27 -12.56
N PHE A 111 8.05 -2.16 -11.29
CA PHE A 111 9.37 -2.58 -10.82
C PHE A 111 9.49 -4.09 -10.61
N PHE A 112 8.42 -4.74 -10.16
CA PHE A 112 8.48 -6.14 -9.72
C PHE A 112 7.45 -7.01 -10.43
N PRO A 113 7.88 -8.16 -10.97
CA PRO A 113 6.97 -9.23 -11.35
C PRO A 113 6.15 -9.76 -10.16
N LYS A 114 4.93 -10.22 -10.42
CA LYS A 114 3.98 -10.66 -9.38
C LYS A 114 4.57 -11.62 -8.33
N PRO A 115 5.34 -12.66 -8.69
CA PRO A 115 5.88 -13.56 -7.67
C PRO A 115 6.86 -12.89 -6.69
N ILE A 116 7.61 -11.90 -7.17
CA ILE A 116 8.54 -11.14 -6.33
C ILE A 116 7.78 -10.12 -5.49
N GLN A 117 6.69 -9.54 -6.01
CA GLN A 117 5.80 -8.70 -5.21
C GLN A 117 5.23 -9.46 -4.01
N GLU A 118 4.82 -10.71 -4.18
CA GLU A 118 4.28 -11.53 -3.09
C GLU A 118 5.32 -11.82 -1.98
N ILE A 119 6.61 -11.80 -2.33
CA ILE A 119 7.72 -11.95 -1.38
C ILE A 119 8.02 -10.62 -0.69
N LEU A 120 8.15 -9.53 -1.45
CA LEU A 120 8.54 -8.22 -0.92
C LEU A 120 7.41 -7.48 -0.23
N PHE A 121 6.17 -7.68 -0.68
CA PHE A 121 4.98 -6.97 -0.20
C PHE A 121 3.88 -7.98 0.10
N PRO A 122 4.08 -8.86 1.09
CA PRO A 122 3.06 -9.85 1.43
C PRO A 122 1.76 -9.15 1.83
N PHE A 123 0.64 -9.73 1.40
CA PHE A 123 -0.68 -9.22 1.75
C PHE A 123 -0.89 -9.31 3.26
N HIS A 124 -1.34 -8.21 3.86
CA HIS A 124 -1.78 -8.18 5.25
C HIS A 124 -3.25 -7.79 5.32
N PRO A 125 -4.11 -8.47 6.11
CA PRO A 125 -5.55 -8.19 6.15
C PRO A 125 -5.92 -6.72 6.43
N SER A 126 -5.14 -6.02 7.26
CA SER A 126 -5.34 -4.59 7.54
C SER A 126 -5.13 -3.68 6.32
N GLN A 127 -4.52 -4.15 5.24
CA GLN A 127 -4.39 -3.36 4.00
C GLN A 127 -5.75 -3.05 3.41
N LYS A 128 -6.72 -3.97 3.49
CA LYS A 128 -8.06 -3.75 2.93
C LYS A 128 -8.83 -2.65 3.65
N THR A 129 -8.67 -2.52 4.96
CA THR A 129 -9.33 -1.46 5.74
C THR A 129 -8.72 -0.10 5.48
N VAL A 130 -7.40 -0.02 5.38
CA VAL A 130 -6.70 1.20 4.96
C VAL A 130 -7.12 1.61 3.53
N GLU A 131 -7.16 0.65 2.61
CA GLU A 131 -7.58 0.88 1.23
C GLU A 131 -9.02 1.42 1.16
N PHE A 132 -9.94 0.81 1.91
CA PHE A 132 -11.32 1.26 1.96
C PHE A 132 -11.48 2.65 2.59
N PHE A 133 -10.70 2.95 3.64
CA PHE A 133 -10.71 4.26 4.28
C PHE A 133 -10.22 5.36 3.34
N TYR A 134 -9.05 5.18 2.72
CA TYR A 134 -8.51 6.16 1.77
C TYR A 134 -9.44 6.39 0.59
N TYR A 135 -10.04 5.33 0.06
CA TYR A 135 -11.06 5.47 -0.98
C TYR A 135 -12.25 6.32 -0.52
N SER A 136 -12.71 6.07 0.72
CA SER A 136 -13.87 6.77 1.29
C SER A 136 -13.57 8.27 1.45
N GLU A 137 -12.40 8.62 1.98
CA GLU A 137 -11.93 10.01 2.08
C GLU A 137 -11.87 10.68 0.70
N ASP A 138 -11.25 10.03 -0.28
CA ASP A 138 -11.10 10.59 -1.63
C ASP A 138 -12.45 10.77 -2.32
N TYR A 139 -13.36 9.79 -2.18
CA TYR A 139 -14.70 9.87 -2.75
C TYR A 139 -15.48 11.04 -2.15
N VAL A 140 -15.47 11.20 -0.83
CA VAL A 140 -16.20 12.28 -0.16
C VAL A 140 -15.62 13.65 -0.52
N ARG A 141 -14.29 13.79 -0.52
CA ARG A 141 -13.59 15.00 -0.98
C ARG A 141 -13.98 15.40 -2.40
N LYS A 142 -14.08 14.43 -3.32
CA LYS A 142 -14.47 14.66 -4.73
C LYS A 142 -15.97 14.88 -4.91
N ASN A 143 -16.79 14.47 -3.94
CA ASN A 143 -18.26 14.52 -4.00
C ASN A 143 -18.87 15.15 -2.72
N PRO A 144 -18.53 16.43 -2.41
CA PRO A 144 -18.90 17.05 -1.14
C PRO A 144 -20.40 17.23 -0.97
N TYR A 145 -21.15 17.37 -2.06
CA TYR A 145 -22.60 17.63 -2.03
C TYR A 145 -23.46 16.36 -1.99
N THR A 146 -22.87 15.17 -2.08
CA THR A 146 -23.61 13.90 -2.05
C THR A 146 -24.18 13.63 -0.66
N PHE A 147 -25.46 13.28 -0.56
CA PHE A 147 -26.12 12.95 0.72
C PHE A 147 -25.64 11.60 1.28
N ALA A 148 -25.75 11.42 2.60
CA ALA A 148 -25.35 10.21 3.31
C ALA A 148 -25.90 8.91 2.69
N ARG A 149 -27.17 8.90 2.26
CA ARG A 149 -27.79 7.70 1.63
C ARG A 149 -27.06 7.25 0.37
N GLU A 150 -26.64 8.19 -0.47
CA GLU A 150 -25.93 7.88 -1.70
C GLU A 150 -24.47 7.51 -1.43
N ARG A 151 -23.81 8.18 -0.47
CA ARG A 151 -22.48 7.80 0.04
C ARG A 151 -22.49 6.37 0.58
N LYS A 152 -23.42 6.03 1.48
CA LYS A 152 -23.58 4.69 2.06
C LYS A 152 -23.72 3.62 0.97
N LYS A 153 -24.56 3.88 -0.05
CA LYS A 153 -24.73 2.98 -1.20
C LYS A 153 -23.44 2.79 -2.00
N HIS A 154 -22.72 3.87 -2.29
CA HIS A 154 -21.48 3.81 -3.09
C HIS A 154 -20.35 3.13 -2.33
N LEU A 155 -20.13 3.52 -1.07
CA LEU A 155 -19.12 2.93 -0.21
C LEU A 155 -19.44 1.46 0.09
N GLY A 156 -20.71 1.08 0.26
CA GLY A 156 -21.12 -0.31 0.43
C GLY A 156 -20.78 -1.20 -0.78
N LYS A 157 -20.87 -0.66 -2.01
CA LYS A 157 -20.39 -1.37 -3.21
C LYS A 157 -18.88 -1.56 -3.19
N LYS A 158 -18.11 -0.49 -2.95
CA LYS A 158 -16.64 -0.58 -2.88
C LYS A 158 -16.17 -1.52 -1.78
N ARG A 159 -16.83 -1.47 -0.62
CA ARG A 159 -16.63 -2.40 0.49
C ARG A 159 -16.77 -3.86 0.04
N THR A 160 -17.83 -4.17 -0.69
CA THR A 160 -18.07 -5.51 -1.22
C THR A 160 -17.01 -5.93 -2.25
N GLU A 161 -16.52 -5.00 -3.06
CA GLU A 161 -15.43 -5.25 -4.02
C GLU A 161 -14.11 -5.59 -3.31
N LEU A 162 -13.75 -4.86 -2.25
CA LEU A 162 -12.48 -5.03 -1.53
C LEU A 162 -12.47 -6.25 -0.61
N TYR A 163 -13.54 -6.45 0.15
CA TYR A 163 -13.59 -7.50 1.15
C TYR A 163 -14.27 -8.79 0.67
N GLY A 164 -15.09 -8.73 -0.38
CA GLY A 164 -15.98 -9.82 -0.77
C GLY A 164 -17.30 -9.79 0.02
N LYS A 165 -17.93 -10.96 0.18
CA LYS A 165 -19.27 -11.09 0.78
C LYS A 165 -19.29 -11.74 2.17
N SER A 166 -18.13 -12.12 2.72
CA SER A 166 -18.06 -12.82 4.00
C SER A 166 -18.24 -11.86 5.18
N ALA A 167 -19.46 -11.79 5.71
CA ALA A 167 -19.78 -10.91 6.85
C ALA A 167 -18.87 -11.17 8.07
N ARG A 168 -18.51 -12.44 8.32
CA ARG A 168 -17.64 -12.84 9.43
C ARG A 168 -16.23 -12.26 9.27
N GLU A 169 -15.62 -12.37 8.09
CA GLU A 169 -14.28 -11.83 7.84
C GLU A 169 -14.27 -10.31 7.93
N ILE A 170 -15.28 -9.66 7.37
CA ILE A 170 -15.34 -8.19 7.41
C ILE A 170 -15.49 -7.68 8.85
N SER A 171 -16.28 -8.37 9.68
CA SER A 171 -16.43 -8.00 11.09
C SER A 171 -15.14 -8.13 11.90
N GLN A 172 -14.20 -8.97 11.47
CA GLN A 172 -12.89 -9.11 12.10
C GLN A 172 -11.91 -8.00 11.68
N TRP A 173 -12.18 -7.34 10.55
CA TRP A 173 -11.32 -6.28 10.02
C TRP A 173 -11.83 -4.88 10.38
N GLU A 174 -13.15 -4.68 10.39
CA GLU A 174 -13.78 -3.40 10.71
C GLU A 174 -14.19 -3.35 12.19
N ASP A 175 -13.24 -2.95 13.04
CA ASP A 175 -13.52 -2.66 14.45
C ASP A 175 -14.46 -1.45 14.63
N ASP A 176 -14.93 -1.24 15.86
CA ASP A 176 -15.86 -0.15 16.16
C ASP A 176 -15.24 1.19 15.75
N ALA A 177 -13.99 1.47 16.12
CA ALA A 177 -13.31 2.73 15.79
C ALA A 177 -13.23 3.00 14.28
N PHE A 178 -12.98 1.98 13.46
CA PHE A 178 -13.00 2.09 12.01
C PHE A 178 -14.39 2.45 11.49
N ARG A 179 -15.44 1.77 11.99
CA ARG A 179 -16.82 2.06 11.59
C ARG A 179 -17.21 3.48 11.95
N GLU A 180 -16.77 3.99 13.09
CA GLU A 180 -17.00 5.38 13.49
C GLU A 180 -16.40 6.37 12.48
N LYS A 181 -15.16 6.13 12.04
CA LYS A 181 -14.52 6.96 11.02
C LYS A 181 -15.30 6.96 9.70
N ILE A 182 -15.73 5.78 9.25
CA ILE A 182 -16.52 5.67 8.01
C ILE A 182 -17.89 6.35 8.15
N LEU A 183 -18.54 6.21 9.31
CA LEU A 183 -19.77 6.93 9.62
C LEU A 183 -19.58 8.44 9.51
N SER A 184 -18.53 8.98 10.13
CA SER A 184 -18.22 10.41 10.05
C SER A 184 -18.05 10.88 8.61
N LEU A 185 -17.40 10.09 7.74
CA LEU A 185 -17.26 10.41 6.31
C LEU A 185 -18.60 10.36 5.56
N ILE A 186 -19.44 9.36 5.85
CA ILE A 186 -20.77 9.23 5.24
C ILE A 186 -21.63 10.46 5.55
N TYR A 187 -21.60 10.94 6.78
CA TYR A 187 -22.44 12.05 7.26
C TYR A 187 -21.75 13.41 7.31
N GLU A 188 -20.53 13.54 6.76
CA GLU A 188 -19.74 14.77 6.86
C GLU A 188 -20.51 16.00 6.40
N ARG A 189 -21.27 15.88 5.31
CA ARG A 189 -22.08 16.98 4.78
C ARG A 189 -23.20 17.38 5.72
N GLU A 190 -23.94 16.42 6.27
CA GLU A 190 -25.02 16.68 7.22
C GLU A 190 -24.49 17.32 8.51
N MET A 191 -23.25 17.00 8.89
CA MET A 191 -22.58 17.53 10.07
C MET A 191 -21.89 18.90 9.83
N GLU A 192 -21.76 19.36 8.58
CA GLU A 192 -21.03 20.59 8.23
C GLU A 192 -21.60 21.84 8.93
N SER A 193 -22.92 21.91 9.08
CA SER A 193 -23.62 23.03 9.72
C SER A 193 -23.81 22.87 11.23
N MET A 194 -23.35 21.78 11.82
CA MET A 194 -23.53 21.46 13.24
C MET A 194 -22.37 21.99 14.08
N ASN A 195 -22.63 22.41 15.32
CA ASN A 195 -21.59 22.64 16.31
C ASN A 195 -21.06 21.31 16.90
N GLU A 196 -19.96 21.34 17.65
CA GLU A 196 -19.32 20.11 18.15
C GLU A 196 -20.23 19.26 19.05
N ILE A 197 -21.09 19.89 19.86
CA ILE A 197 -22.04 19.17 20.72
C ILE A 197 -23.11 18.50 19.87
N GLU A 198 -23.63 19.20 18.86
CA GLU A 198 -24.61 18.66 17.91
C GLU A 198 -24.03 17.51 17.09
N LYS A 199 -22.78 17.63 16.63
CA LYS A 199 -22.07 16.55 15.91
C LYS A 199 -21.92 15.32 16.79
N GLN A 200 -21.55 15.50 18.05
CA GLN A 200 -21.40 14.39 18.99
C GLN A 200 -22.75 13.70 19.22
N GLN A 201 -23.81 14.45 19.52
CA GLN A 201 -25.15 13.90 19.73
C GLN A 201 -25.72 13.22 18.48
N PHE A 202 -25.51 13.83 17.31
CA PHE A 202 -25.91 13.26 16.03
C PHE A 202 -25.20 11.93 15.77
N THR A 203 -23.87 11.91 15.96
CA THR A 203 -23.05 10.72 15.79
C THR A 203 -23.46 9.60 16.75
N GLU A 204 -23.69 9.91 18.03
CA GLU A 204 -24.16 8.94 19.02
C GLU A 204 -25.54 8.35 18.70
N ARG A 205 -26.47 9.18 18.17
CA ARG A 205 -27.77 8.71 17.71
C ARG A 205 -27.62 7.76 16.52
N ILE A 206 -26.90 8.18 15.48
CA ILE A 206 -26.67 7.34 14.29
C ILE A 206 -25.96 6.04 14.67
N LYS A 207 -24.97 6.07 15.56
CA LYS A 207 -24.30 4.85 16.06
C LYS A 207 -25.28 3.86 16.68
N ARG A 208 -26.25 4.35 17.45
CA ARG A 208 -27.27 3.51 18.07
C ARG A 208 -28.18 2.90 17.00
N ASP A 209 -28.69 3.73 16.11
CA ASP A 209 -29.59 3.31 15.04
C ASP A 209 -28.92 2.29 14.10
N GLU A 210 -27.64 2.49 13.77
CA GLU A 210 -26.86 1.61 12.89
C GLU A 210 -26.35 0.33 13.59
N LYS A 211 -26.20 0.35 14.93
CA LYS A 211 -25.96 -0.88 15.72
C LYS A 211 -27.21 -1.77 15.74
N GLU A 212 -28.40 -1.17 15.72
CA GLU A 212 -29.68 -1.87 15.71
C GLU A 212 -30.10 -2.32 14.30
N GLY A 213 -29.68 -1.59 13.25
CA GLY A 213 -30.14 -1.77 11.86
C GLY A 213 -29.25 -2.59 10.90
N ASP A 214 -28.09 -3.08 11.34
CA ASP A 214 -26.99 -3.57 10.47
C ASP A 214 -26.40 -2.43 9.63
N PHE A 215 -25.25 -1.93 10.06
CA PHE A 215 -24.58 -0.73 9.53
C PHE A 215 -24.51 -0.64 7.99
N TRP A 216 -24.45 -1.76 7.27
CA TRP A 216 -24.35 -1.77 5.81
C TRP A 216 -25.59 -2.26 5.06
N ASN A 217 -26.65 -2.70 5.76
CA ASN A 217 -27.84 -3.32 5.17
C ASN A 217 -29.11 -2.48 5.33
#